data_AF-A0A950Y4J9-F1
#
_entry.id   AF-A0A950Y4J9-F1
#
_cell.length_a   1.000
_cell.length_b   1.000
_cell.length_c   1.000
_cell.angle_alpha   90.00
_cell.angle_beta   90.00
_cell.angle_gamma   90.00
#
_symmetry.space_group_name_H-M   'P 1'
#
loop_
_entity.id
_entity.type
_entity.pdbx_description
1 polymer ?
#
loop_
_entity_poly.entity_id
_entity_poly.type
_entity_poly.pdbx_seq_one_letter_code
_entity_poly.pdbx_strand_id
1 'polypeptide(L)'
;FIAPVNNWGWSWATFAPGSTLNDMLNPGAPAKAWKPAQPIIGRKLRGQLGETISRQVAFDFEFEQLPQASNRVTIDPTYKDQLGNYRPIVSWDIPDYTRAAMPVALKIWNAMRAKIGIPDQDNGTFYDKSSNTYVEVDGQGFTFAGAGHLVGTHCMGTTKNNSVVNARQQTWDHENLYLAGCGNMPTLGTSNPTLTISALACLAAKNILDDLR
;
A
#
# COMPACT_ATOMS: atom_id res chain seq x y z
N PHE A 1 5.66 11.04 -4.97
CA PHE A 1 5.26 9.62 -5.06
C PHE A 1 6.47 8.80 -5.48
N ILE A 2 6.48 7.50 -5.21
CA ILE A 2 7.34 6.54 -5.92
C ILE A 2 6.50 5.72 -6.89
N ALA A 3 7.13 5.14 -7.91
CA ALA A 3 6.48 4.26 -8.86
C ALA A 3 7.20 2.90 -8.90
N PRO A 4 6.90 1.95 -7.99
CA PRO A 4 7.50 0.63 -8.01
C PRO A 4 7.08 -0.14 -9.26
N VAL A 5 8.02 -0.92 -9.80
CA VAL A 5 7.78 -1.89 -10.86
C VAL A 5 7.71 -3.26 -10.21
N ASN A 6 6.54 -3.89 -10.31
CA ASN A 6 6.21 -5.10 -9.59
C ASN A 6 6.05 -6.27 -10.56
N ASN A 7 6.78 -7.35 -10.29
CA ASN A 7 6.55 -8.70 -10.83
C ASN A 7 7.19 -9.77 -9.92
N TRP A 8 6.80 -9.80 -8.65
CA TRP A 8 7.56 -10.45 -7.58
C TRP A 8 6.79 -11.56 -6.85
N GLY A 9 5.85 -12.22 -7.55
CA GLY A 9 5.14 -13.40 -7.04
C GLY A 9 3.97 -13.11 -6.09
N TRP A 10 3.96 -11.94 -5.45
CA TRP A 10 2.94 -11.51 -4.48
C TRP A 10 2.13 -10.29 -4.94
N SER A 11 2.62 -9.55 -5.95
CA SER A 11 1.90 -8.48 -6.63
C SER A 11 1.99 -8.71 -8.13
N TRP A 12 0.84 -8.85 -8.76
CA TRP A 12 0.68 -9.21 -10.16
C TRP A 12 -0.30 -8.26 -10.85
N ALA A 13 -0.02 -7.93 -12.10
CA ALA A 13 -0.94 -7.16 -12.93
C ALA A 13 -2.32 -7.82 -12.94
N THR A 14 -3.37 -7.09 -12.55
CA THR A 14 -4.77 -7.55 -12.60
C THR A 14 -5.07 -8.87 -11.86
N PHE A 15 -4.31 -9.23 -10.82
CA PHE A 15 -4.43 -10.53 -10.12
C PHE A 15 -4.04 -11.75 -10.99
N ALA A 16 -3.11 -11.55 -11.93
CA ALA A 16 -2.49 -12.66 -12.64
C ALA A 16 -1.70 -13.58 -11.67
N PRO A 17 -1.41 -14.84 -12.04
CA PRO A 17 -1.88 -15.54 -13.23
C PRO A 17 -3.36 -15.97 -13.13
N GLY A 18 -4.00 -15.83 -11.97
CA GLY A 18 -5.35 -16.32 -11.72
C GLY A 18 -6.41 -15.69 -12.63
N SER A 19 -6.36 -14.37 -12.79
CA SER A 19 -7.25 -13.66 -13.72
C SER A 19 -7.00 -14.04 -15.18
N THR A 20 -5.74 -14.07 -15.63
CA THR A 20 -5.38 -14.44 -17.01
C THR A 20 -5.82 -15.86 -17.34
N LEU A 21 -5.65 -16.81 -16.41
CA LEU A 21 -6.15 -18.18 -16.56
C LEU A 21 -7.68 -18.21 -16.70
N ASN A 22 -8.38 -17.49 -15.82
CA ASN A 22 -9.84 -17.43 -15.85
C ASN A 22 -10.36 -16.79 -17.14
N ASP A 23 -9.76 -15.70 -17.60
CA ASP A 23 -10.16 -14.99 -18.82
C ASP A 23 -9.98 -15.88 -20.06
N MET A 24 -8.93 -16.70 -20.10
CA MET A 24 -8.68 -17.67 -21.18
C MET A 24 -9.59 -18.89 -21.15
N LEU A 25 -9.96 -19.40 -19.96
CA LEU A 25 -10.86 -20.54 -19.81
C LEU A 25 -12.33 -20.15 -20.00
N ASN A 26 -12.71 -18.96 -19.55
CA ASN A 26 -14.10 -18.51 -19.42
C ASN A 26 -14.31 -17.14 -20.09
N PRO A 27 -14.14 -17.00 -21.41
CA PRO A 27 -14.26 -15.70 -22.10
C PRO A 27 -15.67 -15.07 -22.03
N GLY A 28 -16.69 -15.84 -21.63
CA GLY A 28 -18.04 -15.31 -21.37
C GLY A 28 -18.15 -14.49 -20.08
N ALA A 29 -17.20 -14.59 -19.15
CA ALA A 29 -17.19 -13.83 -17.90
C ALA A 29 -16.66 -12.40 -18.10
N PRO A 30 -16.91 -11.48 -17.13
CA PRO A 30 -16.21 -10.21 -17.07
C PRO A 30 -14.69 -10.45 -16.97
N ALA A 31 -13.94 -9.90 -17.92
CA ALA A 31 -12.48 -10.00 -17.94
C ALA A 31 -11.86 -8.87 -17.12
N LYS A 32 -10.73 -9.14 -16.47
CA LYS A 32 -9.95 -8.09 -15.77
C LYS A 32 -8.93 -7.41 -16.69
N ALA A 33 -8.63 -8.03 -17.83
CA ALA A 33 -7.78 -7.49 -18.88
C ALA A 33 -8.32 -7.90 -20.26
N TRP A 34 -7.54 -8.68 -21.01
CA TRP A 34 -7.88 -9.20 -22.34
C TRP A 34 -8.55 -10.59 -22.26
N LYS A 35 -9.47 -10.88 -23.21
CA LYS A 35 -10.09 -12.22 -23.34
C LYS A 35 -10.13 -12.72 -24.80
N PRO A 36 -9.96 -14.04 -25.02
CA PRO A 36 -10.15 -14.65 -26.33
C PRO A 36 -11.63 -14.74 -26.71
N ALA A 37 -11.93 -14.96 -28.00
CA ALA A 37 -13.30 -15.17 -28.46
C ALA A 37 -13.88 -16.54 -28.07
N GLN A 38 -13.02 -17.52 -27.80
CA GLN A 38 -13.39 -18.90 -27.46
C GLN A 38 -12.47 -19.42 -26.35
N PRO A 39 -12.96 -20.34 -25.48
CA PRO A 39 -12.13 -20.94 -24.44
C PRO A 39 -10.85 -21.54 -25.00
N ILE A 40 -9.76 -21.36 -24.26
CA ILE A 40 -8.44 -21.89 -24.63
C ILE A 40 -8.05 -22.92 -23.57
N ILE A 41 -7.77 -24.14 -24.01
CA ILE A 41 -7.49 -25.29 -23.13
C ILE A 41 -6.23 -26.05 -23.57
N GLY A 42 -5.75 -26.94 -22.71
CA GLY A 42 -4.67 -27.89 -23.01
C GLY A 42 -3.33 -27.20 -23.34
N ARG A 43 -2.61 -27.75 -24.32
CA ARG A 43 -1.27 -27.24 -24.71
C ARG A 43 -1.30 -25.78 -25.17
N LYS A 44 -2.37 -25.36 -25.86
CA LYS A 44 -2.54 -23.99 -26.33
C LYS A 44 -2.64 -23.00 -25.16
N LEU A 45 -3.43 -23.35 -24.13
CA LEU A 45 -3.54 -22.55 -22.90
C LEU A 45 -2.19 -22.38 -22.23
N ARG A 46 -1.45 -23.48 -22.05
CA ARG A 46 -0.11 -23.45 -21.43
C ARG A 46 0.85 -22.54 -22.20
N GLY A 47 0.87 -22.63 -23.53
CA GLY A 47 1.71 -21.79 -24.37
C GLY A 47 1.38 -20.30 -24.22
N GLN A 48 0.10 -19.96 -24.34
CA GLN A 48 -0.34 -18.56 -24.27
C GLN A 48 -0.22 -17.95 -22.87
N LEU A 49 -0.44 -18.73 -21.81
CA LEU A 49 -0.15 -18.28 -20.45
C LEU A 49 1.33 -17.92 -20.30
N GLY A 50 2.23 -18.77 -20.82
CA GLY A 50 3.67 -18.51 -20.82
C GLY A 50 4.03 -17.21 -21.56
N GLU A 51 3.44 -16.98 -22.73
CA GLU A 51 3.65 -15.76 -23.51
C GLU A 51 3.07 -14.51 -22.84
N THR A 52 1.91 -14.63 -22.21
CA THR A 52 1.20 -13.48 -21.63
C THR A 52 1.80 -13.07 -20.29
N ILE A 53 1.94 -14.01 -19.35
CA ILE A 53 2.41 -13.73 -17.98
C ILE A 53 3.86 -13.22 -18.00
N SER A 54 4.70 -13.75 -18.88
CA SER A 54 6.11 -13.32 -18.99
C SER A 54 6.28 -11.87 -19.47
N ARG A 55 5.23 -11.26 -20.03
CA ARG A 55 5.24 -9.89 -20.56
C ARG A 55 4.43 -8.91 -19.71
N GLN A 56 3.84 -9.38 -18.62
CA GLN A 56 3.10 -8.53 -17.69
C GLN A 56 4.06 -7.77 -16.77
N VAL A 57 3.73 -6.51 -16.55
CA VAL A 57 4.37 -5.63 -15.58
C VAL A 57 3.28 -4.90 -14.81
N ALA A 58 3.42 -4.79 -13.50
CA ALA A 58 2.58 -3.94 -12.67
C ALA A 58 3.35 -2.68 -12.29
N PHE A 59 2.70 -1.53 -12.45
CA PHE A 59 3.19 -0.26 -11.96
C PHE A 59 2.20 0.23 -10.91
N ASP A 60 2.70 0.46 -9.70
CA ASP A 60 1.92 1.11 -8.66
C ASP A 60 2.45 2.53 -8.45
N PHE A 61 1.64 3.39 -7.83
CA PHE A 61 2.04 4.73 -7.44
C PHE A 61 1.74 4.89 -5.95
N GLU A 62 2.79 5.01 -5.14
CA GLU A 62 2.65 5.20 -3.70
C GLU A 62 2.72 6.69 -3.36
N PHE A 63 1.65 7.18 -2.75
CA PHE A 63 1.49 8.57 -2.34
C PHE A 63 1.82 8.73 -0.86
N GLU A 64 2.50 9.82 -0.53
CA GLU A 64 2.63 10.19 0.89
C GLU A 64 1.26 10.61 1.42
N GLN A 65 0.94 10.09 2.61
CA GLN A 65 -0.19 10.55 3.40
C GLN A 65 0.35 11.36 4.58
N LEU A 66 -0.09 12.62 4.67
CA LEU A 66 0.28 13.48 5.78
C LEU A 66 -0.35 12.97 7.09
N PRO A 67 0.32 13.15 8.23
CA PRO A 67 -0.28 12.81 9.52
C PRO A 67 -1.53 13.66 9.76
N GLN A 68 -2.62 13.01 10.16
CA GLN A 68 -3.91 13.64 10.48
C GLN A 68 -4.39 13.09 11.81
N ALA A 69 -4.71 13.96 12.77
CA ALA A 69 -5.18 13.52 14.09
C ALA A 69 -6.52 12.76 14.04
N SER A 70 -7.33 13.00 13.00
CA SER A 70 -8.56 12.24 12.75
C SER A 70 -8.28 10.78 12.39
N ASN A 71 -7.13 10.51 11.76
CA ASN A 71 -6.67 9.17 11.43
C ASN A 71 -6.02 8.54 12.65
N ARG A 72 -6.68 7.54 13.23
CA ARG A 72 -6.26 6.94 14.49
C ARG A 72 -6.63 5.48 14.58
N VAL A 73 -5.87 4.78 15.43
CA VAL A 73 -6.20 3.44 15.89
C VAL A 73 -6.59 3.55 17.36
N THR A 74 -7.77 3.05 17.70
CA THR A 74 -8.26 2.98 19.08
C THR A 74 -8.62 1.54 19.45
N ILE A 75 -9.00 1.32 20.70
CA ILE A 75 -9.47 0.04 21.22
C ILE A 75 -10.82 0.23 21.89
N ASP A 76 -11.64 -0.82 21.92
CA ASP A 76 -12.91 -0.85 22.64
C ASP A 76 -13.01 -2.20 23.38
N PRO A 77 -13.31 -2.22 24.69
CA PRO A 77 -13.42 -3.45 25.47
C PRO A 77 -14.44 -4.46 24.97
N THR A 78 -15.42 -4.02 24.18
CA THR A 78 -16.45 -4.85 23.55
C THR A 78 -15.89 -5.78 22.49
N TYR A 79 -14.81 -5.36 21.81
CA TYR A 79 -14.22 -6.13 20.72
C TYR A 79 -12.89 -6.75 21.16
N LYS A 80 -12.93 -8.04 21.50
CA LYS A 80 -11.74 -8.83 21.79
C LYS A 80 -11.47 -9.86 20.69
N ASP A 81 -10.20 -10.18 20.47
CA ASP A 81 -9.80 -11.30 19.65
C ASP A 81 -9.92 -12.62 20.43
N GLN A 82 -9.54 -13.73 19.79
CA GLN A 82 -9.63 -15.06 20.40
C GLN A 82 -8.61 -15.28 21.54
N LEU A 83 -7.61 -14.40 21.67
CA LEU A 83 -6.62 -14.42 22.75
C LEU A 83 -7.02 -13.47 23.89
N GLY A 84 -8.14 -12.75 23.77
CA GLY A 84 -8.63 -11.79 24.75
C GLY A 84 -8.02 -10.39 24.63
N ASN A 85 -7.20 -10.11 23.62
CA ASN A 85 -6.66 -8.78 23.36
C ASN A 85 -7.73 -7.90 22.72
N TYR A 86 -7.67 -6.59 22.96
CA TYR A 86 -8.56 -5.65 22.29
C TYR A 86 -8.25 -5.59 20.79
N ARG A 87 -9.30 -5.67 19.98
CA ARG A 87 -9.20 -5.52 18.52
C ARG A 87 -8.97 -4.05 18.18
N PRO A 88 -8.08 -3.73 17.22
CA PRO A 88 -7.89 -2.36 16.77
C PRO A 88 -9.14 -1.88 16.02
N ILE A 89 -9.63 -0.70 16.39
CA ILE A 89 -10.63 0.07 15.65
C ILE A 89 -9.88 1.13 14.86
N VAL A 90 -9.96 1.06 13.54
CA VAL A 90 -9.28 1.98 12.64
C VAL A 90 -10.28 3.02 12.15
N SER A 91 -10.03 4.28 12.48
CA SER A 91 -10.69 5.44 11.88
C SER A 91 -9.71 6.08 10.91
N TRP A 92 -10.00 6.07 9.62
CA TRP A 92 -9.03 6.46 8.60
C TRP A 92 -9.71 7.02 7.35
N ASP A 93 -9.15 8.11 6.83
CA ASP A 93 -9.49 8.72 5.54
C ASP A 93 -8.21 9.25 4.89
N ILE A 94 -8.24 9.41 3.56
CA ILE A 94 -7.15 10.03 2.79
C ILE A 94 -7.47 11.52 2.54
N PRO A 95 -6.59 12.45 2.93
CA PRO A 95 -6.85 13.88 2.76
C PRO A 95 -6.79 14.31 1.29
N ASP A 96 -7.36 15.48 0.98
CA ASP A 96 -7.37 16.05 -0.37
C ASP A 96 -5.95 16.19 -0.96
N TYR A 97 -4.96 16.51 -0.13
CA TYR A 97 -3.54 16.53 -0.53
C TYR A 97 -3.11 15.21 -1.19
N THR A 98 -3.43 14.07 -0.57
CA THR A 98 -3.08 12.75 -1.10
C THR A 98 -3.93 12.39 -2.31
N ARG A 99 -5.23 12.74 -2.31
CA ARG A 99 -6.14 12.51 -3.45
C ARG A 99 -5.70 13.27 -4.70
N ALA A 100 -5.20 14.51 -4.54
CA ALA A 100 -4.71 15.34 -5.63
C ALA A 100 -3.52 14.73 -6.40
N ALA A 101 -2.80 13.76 -5.80
CA ALA A 101 -1.73 13.04 -6.50
C ALA A 101 -2.25 11.99 -7.50
N MET A 102 -3.50 11.53 -7.37
CA MET A 102 -4.04 10.45 -8.22
C MET A 102 -4.16 10.85 -9.70
N PRO A 103 -4.72 12.02 -10.07
CA PRO A 103 -4.75 12.45 -11.47
C PRO A 103 -3.35 12.68 -12.05
N VAL A 104 -2.39 13.10 -11.21
CA VAL A 104 -0.99 13.28 -11.62
C VAL A 104 -0.34 11.93 -11.94
N ALA A 105 -0.53 10.93 -11.08
CA ALA A 105 -0.05 9.57 -11.33
C ALA A 105 -0.62 8.98 -12.61
N LEU A 106 -1.92 9.17 -12.87
CA LEU A 106 -2.54 8.69 -14.11
C LEU A 106 -1.96 9.38 -15.35
N LYS A 107 -1.70 10.69 -15.29
CA LYS A 107 -1.02 11.41 -16.40
C LYS A 107 0.36 10.82 -16.67
N ILE A 108 1.11 10.49 -15.62
CA ILE A 108 2.45 9.90 -15.73
C ILE A 108 2.37 8.48 -16.28
N TRP A 109 1.44 7.66 -15.79
CA TRP A 109 1.17 6.34 -16.34
C TRP A 109 0.84 6.41 -17.85
N ASN A 110 -0.04 7.33 -18.25
CA ASN A 110 -0.40 7.53 -19.66
C ASN A 110 0.79 7.97 -20.53
N ALA A 111 1.70 8.79 -19.99
CA ALA A 111 2.91 9.17 -20.70
C ALA A 111 3.88 7.97 -20.82
N MET A 112 4.06 7.20 -19.73
CA MET A 112 4.92 6.02 -19.70
C MET A 112 4.44 4.97 -20.69
N ARG A 113 3.16 4.58 -20.62
CA ARG A 113 2.57 3.55 -21.51
C ARG A 113 2.72 3.92 -22.99
N ALA A 114 2.52 5.20 -23.34
CA ALA A 114 2.71 5.68 -24.70
C ALA A 114 4.17 5.58 -25.16
N LYS A 115 5.14 5.83 -24.26
CA LYS A 115 6.58 5.73 -24.57
C LYS A 115 7.05 4.29 -24.72
N ILE A 116 6.52 3.35 -23.94
CA ILE A 116 6.89 1.93 -24.02
C ILE A 116 6.00 1.13 -24.99
N GLY A 117 5.03 1.79 -25.63
CA GLY A 117 4.19 1.18 -26.67
C GLY A 117 3.18 0.17 -26.13
N ILE A 118 2.68 0.34 -24.90
CA ILE A 118 1.56 -0.48 -24.39
C ILE A 118 0.27 0.07 -25.00
N PRO A 119 -0.42 -0.72 -25.85
CA PRO A 119 -1.67 -0.28 -26.48
C PRO A 119 -2.83 -0.34 -25.47
N ASP A 120 -3.92 0.39 -25.76
CA ASP A 120 -5.05 0.54 -24.82
C ASP A 120 -5.67 -0.81 -24.41
N GLN A 121 -5.75 -1.79 -25.33
CA GLN A 121 -6.30 -3.12 -25.04
C GLN A 121 -5.46 -3.95 -24.05
N ASP A 122 -4.19 -3.59 -23.85
CA ASP A 122 -3.27 -4.26 -22.92
C ASP A 122 -3.14 -3.48 -21.60
N ASN A 123 -3.85 -2.36 -21.45
CA ASN A 123 -3.87 -1.58 -20.22
C ASN A 123 -4.82 -2.19 -19.19
N GLY A 124 -4.25 -2.82 -18.16
CA GLY A 124 -4.99 -3.43 -17.05
C GLY A 124 -5.45 -2.46 -15.96
N THR A 125 -5.34 -1.14 -16.14
CA THR A 125 -5.83 -0.17 -15.15
C THR A 125 -7.35 -0.07 -15.17
N PHE A 126 -8.00 -0.35 -14.04
CA PHE A 126 -9.44 -0.18 -13.85
C PHE A 126 -9.74 0.40 -12.47
N TYR A 127 -10.84 1.15 -12.36
CA TYR A 127 -11.33 1.74 -11.13
C TYR A 127 -12.78 1.33 -10.90
N ASP A 128 -13.03 0.55 -9.85
CA ASP A 128 -14.35 0.04 -9.53
C ASP A 128 -15.13 1.03 -8.65
N LYS A 129 -16.18 1.64 -9.21
CA LYS A 129 -17.07 2.58 -8.51
C LYS A 129 -17.84 1.95 -7.34
N SER A 130 -17.95 0.63 -7.29
CA SER A 130 -18.54 -0.08 -6.15
C SER A 130 -17.56 -0.37 -5.01
N SER A 131 -16.26 -0.11 -5.21
CA SER A 131 -15.24 -0.29 -4.17
C SER A 131 -15.45 0.68 -3.00
N ASN A 132 -15.19 0.20 -1.78
CA ASN A 132 -15.13 1.03 -0.59
C ASN A 132 -13.93 2.01 -0.56
N THR A 133 -13.00 1.88 -1.51
CA THR A 133 -11.87 2.80 -1.72
C THR A 133 -12.06 3.69 -2.94
N TYR A 134 -13.26 3.74 -3.53
CA TYR A 134 -13.53 4.61 -4.65
C TYR A 134 -13.64 6.08 -4.21
N VAL A 135 -12.98 6.97 -4.95
CA VAL A 135 -13.04 8.42 -4.76
C VAL A 135 -13.14 9.12 -6.12
N GLU A 136 -13.75 10.30 -6.14
CA GLU A 136 -13.77 11.17 -7.32
C GLU A 136 -12.90 12.40 -7.06
N VAL A 137 -11.98 12.67 -7.98
CA VAL A 137 -11.06 13.81 -7.95
C VAL A 137 -11.14 14.50 -9.31
N ASP A 138 -11.48 15.79 -9.34
CA ASP A 138 -11.65 16.58 -10.58
C ASP A 138 -12.59 15.94 -11.61
N GLY A 139 -13.67 15.29 -11.15
CA GLY A 139 -14.63 14.60 -12.01
C GLY A 139 -14.16 13.26 -12.57
N GLN A 140 -13.00 12.77 -12.12
CA GLN A 140 -12.45 11.46 -12.49
C GLN A 140 -12.48 10.49 -11.29
N GLY A 141 -12.92 9.26 -11.54
CA GLY A 141 -12.97 8.18 -10.54
C GLY A 141 -11.64 7.46 -10.39
N PHE A 142 -11.28 7.15 -9.13
CA PHE A 142 -10.09 6.38 -8.76
C PHE A 142 -10.44 5.38 -7.67
N THR A 143 -9.73 4.26 -7.62
CA THR A 143 -9.68 3.36 -6.47
C THR A 143 -8.26 3.28 -5.95
N PHE A 144 -8.09 3.21 -4.64
CA PHE A 144 -6.78 3.04 -4.01
C PHE A 144 -6.72 1.76 -3.17
N ALA A 145 -5.50 1.37 -2.78
CA ALA A 145 -5.24 0.24 -1.91
C ALA A 145 -4.22 0.61 -0.83
N GLY A 146 -4.25 -0.09 0.30
CA GLY A 146 -3.23 0.06 1.33
C GLY A 146 -1.93 -0.64 0.94
N ALA A 147 -0.78 0.01 1.14
CA ALA A 147 0.54 -0.54 0.83
C ALA A 147 1.12 -1.45 1.95
N GLY A 148 0.37 -1.70 3.03
CA GLY A 148 0.86 -2.42 4.20
C GLY A 148 1.84 -1.61 5.09
N HIS A 149 2.05 -0.33 4.80
CA HIS A 149 2.97 0.56 5.53
C HIS A 149 2.24 1.38 6.61
N LEU A 150 1.89 0.74 7.73
CA LEU A 150 1.26 1.44 8.87
C LEU A 150 2.31 2.21 9.69
N VAL A 151 2.17 3.54 9.81
CA VAL A 151 3.11 4.41 10.53
C VAL A 151 2.40 5.36 11.50
N GLY A 152 3.17 5.99 12.39
CA GLY A 152 2.70 7.11 13.22
C GLY A 152 1.80 6.77 14.41
N THR A 153 1.51 5.49 14.67
CA THR A 153 0.62 5.04 15.76
C THR A 153 1.17 5.29 17.17
N HIS A 154 2.48 5.48 17.31
CA HIS A 154 3.15 5.88 18.54
C HIS A 154 4.30 6.84 18.18
N CYS A 155 3.92 7.96 17.55
CA CYS A 155 4.84 8.83 16.83
C CYS A 155 5.93 9.45 17.72
N MET A 156 7.08 9.69 17.11
CA MET A 156 8.18 10.48 17.67
C MET A 156 7.90 11.96 17.51
N GLY A 157 8.31 12.76 18.49
CA GLY A 157 8.24 14.21 18.42
C GLY A 157 9.14 14.92 19.42
N THR A 158 8.85 16.21 19.61
CA THR A 158 9.69 17.14 20.40
C THR A 158 9.18 17.34 21.81
N THR A 159 7.92 17.00 22.10
CA THR A 159 7.30 17.16 23.42
C THR A 159 6.30 16.05 23.71
N LYS A 160 6.01 15.79 24.99
CA LYS A 160 4.96 14.84 25.39
C LYS A 160 3.54 15.20 24.92
N ASN A 161 3.30 16.44 24.53
CA ASN A 161 1.98 16.91 24.08
C ASN A 161 1.73 16.64 22.59
N ASN A 162 2.77 16.32 21.81
CA ASN A 162 2.66 16.10 20.36
C ASN A 162 3.18 14.73 19.91
N SER A 163 3.57 13.86 20.85
CA SER A 163 4.20 12.57 20.53
C SER A 163 4.15 11.59 21.70
N VAL A 164 4.35 10.32 21.39
CA VAL A 164 4.45 9.23 22.37
C VAL A 164 5.89 9.01 22.79
N VAL A 165 6.83 9.13 21.85
CA VAL A 165 8.27 8.97 22.11
C VAL A 165 9.05 10.24 21.77
N ASN A 166 10.16 10.43 22.47
CA ASN A 166 11.15 11.47 22.16
C ASN A 166 12.13 11.00 21.06
N ALA A 167 13.09 11.84 20.69
CA ALA A 167 14.10 11.53 19.66
C ALA A 167 14.95 10.28 19.98
N ARG A 168 15.05 9.88 21.25
CA ARG A 168 15.77 8.69 21.70
C ARG A 168 14.99 7.38 21.52
N GLN A 169 13.76 7.45 20.98
CA GLN A 169 12.80 6.33 20.91
C GLN A 169 12.26 5.88 22.28
N GLN A 170 12.42 6.74 23.28
CA GLN A 170 11.98 6.52 24.67
C GLN A 170 10.62 7.20 24.88
N THR A 171 9.72 6.58 25.64
CA THR A 171 8.44 7.21 25.95
C THR A 171 8.62 8.41 26.86
N TRP A 172 7.70 9.37 26.78
CA TRP A 172 7.71 10.52 27.68
C TRP A 172 7.27 10.17 29.11
N ASP A 173 6.46 9.13 29.26
CA ASP A 173 5.81 8.78 30.52
C ASP A 173 6.66 7.85 31.41
N HIS A 174 7.63 7.12 30.83
CA HIS A 174 8.44 6.14 31.54
C HIS A 174 9.89 6.15 31.08
N GLU A 175 10.81 6.44 31.99
CA GLU A 175 12.26 6.53 31.70
C GLU A 175 12.89 5.20 31.28
N ASN A 176 12.25 4.07 31.59
CA ASN A 176 12.75 2.74 31.26
C ASN A 176 11.96 2.04 30.14
N LEU A 177 11.10 2.77 29.41
CA LEU A 177 10.31 2.22 28.32
C LEU A 177 10.69 2.82 26.96
N TYR A 178 11.00 1.95 26.02
CA TYR A 178 11.37 2.28 24.65
C TYR A 178 10.42 1.60 23.68
N LEU A 179 10.03 2.30 22.62
CA LEU A 179 9.23 1.74 21.53
C LEU A 179 10.05 1.73 20.26
N ALA A 180 9.91 0.69 19.43
CA ALA A 180 10.59 0.59 18.15
C ALA A 180 9.62 0.07 17.08
N GLY A 181 9.68 0.67 15.89
CA GLY A 181 8.86 0.28 14.75
C GLY A 181 8.34 1.48 13.96
N CYS A 182 7.55 1.19 12.92
CA CYS A 182 6.98 2.20 12.02
C CYS A 182 6.10 3.23 12.75
N GLY A 183 5.50 2.83 13.88
CA GLY A 183 4.67 3.73 14.67
C GLY A 183 5.44 4.97 15.17
N ASN A 184 6.77 4.90 15.32
CA ASN A 184 7.60 6.04 15.72
C ASN A 184 7.78 7.08 14.60
N MET A 185 7.52 6.73 13.33
CA MET A 185 7.75 7.62 12.20
C MET A 185 6.63 8.68 12.12
N PRO A 186 6.91 9.98 12.34
CA PRO A 186 5.90 11.04 12.24
C PRO A 186 5.48 11.32 10.78
N THR A 187 6.35 10.94 9.83
CA THR A 187 6.13 11.03 8.39
C THR A 187 6.58 9.72 7.74
N LEU A 188 5.82 9.23 6.77
CA LEU A 188 6.23 8.08 5.95
C LEU A 188 7.19 8.50 4.84
N GLY A 189 6.98 9.68 4.24
CA GLY A 189 7.51 9.94 2.91
C GLY A 189 6.84 9.04 1.87
N THR A 190 7.62 8.63 0.87
CA THR A 190 7.12 7.78 -0.22
C THR A 190 7.83 6.44 -0.33
N SER A 191 8.87 6.18 0.45
CA SER A 191 9.63 4.92 0.38
C SER A 191 9.14 3.91 1.41
N ASN A 192 9.33 2.62 1.13
CA ASN A 192 9.02 1.54 2.07
C ASN A 192 9.79 1.77 3.40
N PRO A 193 9.11 1.66 4.57
CA PRO A 193 9.65 2.15 5.83
C PRO A 193 10.70 1.24 6.47
N THR A 194 10.89 0.01 5.96
CA THR A 194 11.67 -1.04 6.65
C THR A 194 13.10 -0.62 6.97
N LEU A 195 13.79 0.07 6.04
CA LEU A 195 15.14 0.55 6.31
C LEU A 195 15.17 1.62 7.40
N THR A 196 14.21 2.54 7.38
CA THR A 196 14.09 3.60 8.40
C THR A 196 13.80 3.01 9.78
N ILE A 197 12.92 2.01 9.89
CA ILE A 197 12.66 1.38 11.18
C ILE A 197 13.86 0.59 11.70
N SER A 198 14.67 -0.02 10.83
CA SER A 198 15.92 -0.67 11.25
C SER A 198 16.89 0.36 11.85
N ALA A 199 17.02 1.53 11.23
CA ALA A 199 17.84 2.62 11.78
C ALA A 199 17.31 3.12 13.14
N LEU A 200 15.99 3.31 13.27
CA LEU A 200 15.36 3.71 14.54
C LEU A 200 15.53 2.64 15.63
N ALA A 201 15.45 1.36 15.28
CA ALA A 201 15.69 0.27 16.22
C ALA A 201 17.15 0.25 16.72
N CYS A 202 18.13 0.47 15.83
CA CYS A 202 19.53 0.61 16.23
C CYS A 202 19.74 1.83 17.14
N LEU A 203 19.07 2.95 16.86
CA LEU A 203 19.11 4.15 17.70
C LEU A 203 18.54 3.86 19.11
N ALA A 204 17.39 3.21 19.19
CA ALA A 204 16.79 2.79 20.46
C ALA A 204 17.76 1.89 21.26
N ALA A 205 18.33 0.88 20.62
CA ALA A 205 19.28 -0.04 21.25
C ALA A 205 20.52 0.68 21.79
N LYS A 206 21.06 1.66 21.06
CA LYS A 206 22.16 2.49 21.54
C LYS A 206 21.79 3.27 22.80
N ASN A 207 20.62 3.92 22.81
CA ASN A 207 20.18 4.72 23.95
C ASN A 207 19.91 3.86 25.20
N ILE A 208 19.33 2.66 25.01
CA ILE A 208 19.17 1.68 26.07
C ILE A 208 20.53 1.29 26.66
N LEU A 209 21.53 1.02 25.82
CA LEU A 209 22.87 0.65 26.30
C LEU A 209 23.53 1.79 27.09
N ASP A 210 23.35 3.04 26.65
CA ASP A 210 23.92 4.20 27.32
C ASP A 210 23.24 4.46 28.70
N ASP A 211 21.95 4.14 28.85
CA ASP A 211 21.22 4.30 30.13
C ASP A 211 21.45 3.15 31.13
N LEU A 212 21.94 2.00 30.67
CA LEU A 212 22.26 0.85 31.52
C LEU A 212 23.68 0.89 32.09
N ARG A 213 24.49 1.88 31.70
CA ARG A 213 25.87 2.09 32.18
C ARG A 213 25.92 3.02 33.37
#